data_AF-K1SXG3-F1
#
_entry.id   AF-K1SXG3-F1
#
_cell.length_a   1.000
_cell.length_b   1.000
_cell.length_c   1.000
_cell.angle_alpha   90.00
_cell.angle_beta   90.00
_cell.angle_gamma   90.00
#
_symmetry.space_group_name_H-M   'P 1'
#
loop_
_entity.id
_entity.type
_entity.pdbx_description
1 polymer ?
#
loop_
_entity_poly.entity_id
_entity_poly.type
_entity_poly.pdbx_seq_one_letter_code
_entity_poly.pdbx_strand_id
1 'polypeptide(L)'
;FPYYSDIQDDKVKISESDLKAKYDEIKARFKQPVESRDIKFVDIEVQASNADRAALNKEFAGYHSQLAAAADPTEVVRKSASTVAYLGIPVSKDAFPRDIAAQLDSMAVGSTSAVKANAGDNTLNIVKLVAKQELPDSVQYRVIQVAANSVAEAKTKADSIQGAIAGGADFEAIAKKYGQTGDKAWMTTKQYEYAQSMDKDNKTFINTLNTAAVNSLNQLQLGQGYVVLQVLDRKAMVSKYTAAVIKKPIDFSQGTYRTAYNKFSSFVSANPKSEDL
;
A
#
# COMPACT_ATOMS: atom_id res chain seq x y z
N PHE A 1 -72.67 -1.81 -7.96
CA PHE A 1 -72.05 -0.79 -7.11
C PHE A 1 -71.50 0.28 -8.03
N PRO A 2 -71.84 1.57 -7.85
CA PRO A 2 -71.33 2.65 -8.70
C PRO A 2 -69.80 2.75 -8.57
N TYR A 3 -69.13 3.05 -9.69
CA TYR A 3 -67.68 3.24 -9.71
C TYR A 3 -67.32 4.55 -8.98
N TYR A 4 -66.20 4.55 -8.25
CA TYR A 4 -65.72 5.69 -7.44
C TYR A 4 -65.54 7.01 -8.22
N SER A 5 -65.59 6.98 -9.55
CA SER A 5 -65.49 8.13 -10.46
C SER A 5 -66.78 8.94 -10.64
N ASP A 6 -67.94 8.45 -10.15
CA ASP A 6 -69.26 9.07 -10.38
C ASP A 6 -69.73 9.99 -9.23
N ILE A 7 -68.90 10.22 -8.22
CA ILE A 7 -69.20 11.12 -7.10
C ILE A 7 -68.33 12.37 -7.23
N GLN A 8 -68.94 13.56 -7.29
CA GLN A 8 -68.18 14.82 -7.26
C GLN A 8 -67.59 15.02 -5.85
N ASP A 9 -66.27 15.24 -5.76
CA ASP A 9 -65.51 15.36 -4.50
C ASP A 9 -66.06 16.45 -3.55
N ASP A 10 -66.65 17.52 -4.11
CA ASP A 10 -67.24 18.64 -3.36
C ASP A 10 -68.52 18.27 -2.59
N LYS A 11 -69.14 17.13 -2.90
CA LYS A 11 -70.32 16.59 -2.22
C LYS A 11 -69.97 15.63 -1.08
N VAL A 12 -68.71 15.22 -0.95
CA VAL A 12 -68.24 14.36 0.12
C VAL A 12 -67.86 15.22 1.33
N LYS A 13 -68.74 15.29 2.32
CA LYS A 13 -68.45 15.97 3.59
C LYS A 13 -67.94 14.96 4.59
N ILE A 14 -66.64 14.99 4.87
CA ILE A 14 -66.03 14.20 5.93
C ILE A 14 -66.18 14.97 7.23
N SER A 15 -66.86 14.38 8.20
CA SER A 15 -66.96 14.95 9.55
C SER A 15 -65.79 14.52 10.43
N GLU A 16 -65.49 15.26 11.50
CA GLU A 16 -64.50 14.82 12.50
C GLU A 16 -64.85 13.45 13.10
N SER A 17 -66.14 13.13 13.24
CA SER A 17 -66.58 11.80 13.68
C SER A 17 -66.18 10.69 12.71
N ASP A 18 -66.23 10.94 11.40
CA ASP A 18 -65.82 9.96 10.39
C ASP A 18 -64.30 9.74 10.42
N LEU A 19 -63.52 10.81 10.60
CA LEU A 19 -62.07 10.72 10.76
C LEU A 19 -61.71 9.97 12.05
N LYS A 20 -62.39 10.25 13.16
CA LYS A 20 -62.15 9.59 14.45
C LYS A 20 -62.51 8.10 14.38
N ALA A 21 -63.66 7.76 13.78
CA ALA A 21 -64.07 6.38 13.58
C ALA A 21 -63.07 5.62 12.71
N LYS A 22 -62.61 6.23 11.61
CA LYS A 22 -61.62 5.60 10.74
C LYS A 22 -60.25 5.46 11.40
N TYR A 23 -59.83 6.47 12.16
CA TYR A 23 -58.63 6.40 12.99
C TYR A 23 -58.72 5.26 14.00
N ASP A 24 -59.83 5.12 14.73
CA ASP A 24 -60.00 4.03 15.71
C ASP A 24 -59.99 2.64 15.07
N GLU A 25 -60.51 2.50 13.84
CA GLU A 25 -60.45 1.25 13.05
C GLU A 25 -59.00 0.87 12.69
N ILE A 26 -58.17 1.85 12.32
CA ILE A 26 -56.81 1.58 11.81
C ILE A 26 -55.70 1.84 12.83
N LYS A 27 -56.00 2.36 14.03
CA LYS A 27 -54.97 2.78 15.01
C LYS A 27 -54.02 1.68 15.42
N ALA A 28 -54.48 0.42 15.39
CA ALA A 28 -53.64 -0.73 15.67
C ALA A 28 -52.47 -0.87 14.66
N ARG A 29 -52.64 -0.37 13.43
CA ARG A 29 -51.58 -0.34 12.40
C ARG A 29 -50.53 0.74 12.65
N PHE A 30 -50.86 1.77 13.44
CA PHE A 30 -49.90 2.80 13.86
C PHE A 30 -49.17 2.42 15.15
N LYS A 31 -49.56 1.34 15.82
CA LYS A 31 -48.77 0.80 16.93
C LYS A 31 -47.52 0.15 16.37
N GLN A 32 -46.36 0.66 16.77
CA GLN A 32 -45.09 0.00 16.52
C GLN A 32 -44.93 -1.09 17.60
N PRO A 33 -44.98 -2.39 17.25
CA PRO A 33 -44.91 -3.49 18.23
C PRO A 33 -43.48 -3.78 18.69
N VAL A 34 -42.50 -3.20 17.99
CA VAL A 34 -41.08 -3.32 18.32
C VAL A 34 -40.70 -2.17 19.23
N GLU A 35 -39.98 -2.47 20.30
CA GLU A 35 -39.46 -1.47 21.21
C GLU A 35 -38.58 -0.45 20.46
N SER A 36 -38.98 0.82 20.49
CA SER A 36 -38.12 1.93 20.11
C SER A 36 -37.27 2.35 21.31
N ARG A 37 -36.00 2.67 21.05
CA ARG A 37 -35.05 3.18 22.04
C ARG A 37 -34.45 4.47 21.51
N ASP A 38 -34.43 5.49 22.35
CA ASP A 38 -33.65 6.69 22.09
C ASP A 38 -32.23 6.45 22.60
N ILE A 39 -31.26 6.52 21.70
CA ILE A 39 -29.84 6.39 22.04
C ILE A 39 -29.18 7.72 21.76
N LYS A 40 -28.67 8.37 22.80
CA LYS A 40 -27.82 9.55 22.68
C LYS A 40 -26.35 9.11 22.69
N PHE A 41 -25.57 9.63 21.76
CA PHE A 41 -24.13 9.39 21.69
C PHE A 41 -23.39 10.68 22.00
N VAL A 42 -22.31 10.56 22.77
CA VAL A 42 -21.31 11.63 22.92
C VAL A 42 -20.06 11.12 22.24
N ASP A 43 -19.67 11.79 21.16
CA ASP A 43 -18.44 11.49 20.44
C ASP A 43 -17.40 12.57 20.75
N ILE A 44 -16.17 12.15 21.03
CA ILE A 44 -15.05 13.04 21.29
C ILE A 44 -13.91 12.64 20.39
N GLU A 45 -13.69 13.47 19.37
CA GLU A 45 -12.53 13.37 18.52
C GLU A 45 -11.28 13.78 19.32
N VAL A 46 -10.33 12.85 19.47
CA VAL A 46 -9.03 13.13 20.06
C VAL A 46 -8.03 13.38 18.95
N GLN A 47 -7.51 14.60 18.89
CA GLN A 47 -6.48 14.99 17.93
C GLN A 47 -5.12 15.12 18.60
N ALA A 48 -4.05 14.96 17.81
CA ALA A 48 -2.69 15.19 18.27
C ALA A 48 -2.51 16.61 18.83
N SER A 49 -2.02 16.71 20.06
CA SER A 49 -1.74 17.97 20.72
C SER A 49 -0.59 18.72 20.05
N ASN A 50 -0.40 20.01 20.40
CA ASN A 50 0.76 20.77 19.95
C ASN A 50 2.09 20.13 20.39
N ALA A 51 2.12 19.49 21.56
CA ALA A 51 3.30 18.78 22.04
C ALA A 51 3.58 17.51 21.21
N ASP A 52 2.53 16.76 20.86
CA ASP A 52 2.65 15.56 20.00
C ASP A 52 3.19 15.94 18.62
N ARG A 53 2.64 17.01 18.02
CA ARG A 53 3.08 17.56 16.74
C ARG A 53 4.53 18.05 16.81
N ALA A 54 4.93 18.72 17.88
CA ALA A 54 6.30 19.19 18.06
C ALA A 54 7.30 18.03 18.20
N ALA A 55 6.94 16.99 18.95
CA ALA A 55 7.75 15.78 19.09
C ALA A 55 7.92 15.06 17.73
N LEU A 56 6.83 14.88 16.99
CA LEU A 56 6.86 14.27 15.66
C LEU A 56 7.72 15.08 14.67
N ASN A 57 7.59 16.41 14.65
CA ASN A 57 8.43 17.26 13.81
C ASN A 57 9.91 17.15 14.16
N LYS A 58 10.25 17.00 15.46
CA LYS A 58 11.63 16.77 15.90
C LYS A 58 12.17 15.42 15.42
N GLU A 59 11.37 14.36 15.48
CA GLU A 59 11.74 13.05 14.88
C GLU A 59 12.00 13.19 13.38
N PHE A 60 11.10 13.89 12.67
CA PHE A 60 11.20 14.10 11.23
C PHE A 60 12.41 14.93 10.82
N ALA A 61 12.82 15.93 11.61
CA ALA A 61 14.07 16.66 11.37
C ALA A 61 15.29 15.73 11.46
N GLY A 62 15.28 14.78 12.39
CA GLY A 62 16.30 13.73 12.50
C GLY A 62 16.30 12.79 11.29
N TYR A 63 15.13 12.27 10.92
CA TYR A 63 14.97 11.40 9.75
C TYR A 63 15.36 12.10 8.44
N HIS A 64 15.03 13.38 8.28
CA HIS A 64 15.42 14.16 7.11
C HIS A 64 16.94 14.20 6.96
N SER A 65 17.66 14.54 8.04
CA SER A 65 19.12 14.58 8.03
C SER A 65 19.74 13.20 7.74
N GLN A 66 19.19 12.15 8.35
CA GLN A 66 19.65 10.77 8.11
C GLN A 66 19.40 10.32 6.67
N LEU A 67 18.20 10.57 6.13
CA LEU A 67 17.88 10.26 4.74
C LEU A 67 18.79 11.02 3.78
N ALA A 68 18.96 12.33 3.96
CA ALA A 68 19.79 13.15 3.09
C ALA A 68 21.22 12.59 2.99
N ALA A 69 21.83 12.22 4.13
CA ALA A 69 23.18 11.69 4.18
C ALA A 69 23.31 10.21 3.75
N ALA A 70 22.26 9.40 3.90
CA ALA A 70 22.34 7.95 3.68
C ALA A 70 22.48 7.60 2.19
N ALA A 71 23.55 6.87 1.83
CA ALA A 71 23.66 6.25 0.51
C ALA A 71 22.60 5.14 0.33
N ASP A 72 22.39 4.32 1.36
CA ASP A 72 21.30 3.35 1.44
C ASP A 72 20.30 3.78 2.54
N PRO A 73 19.07 4.17 2.17
CA PRO A 73 18.07 4.63 3.14
C PRO A 73 17.32 3.48 3.85
N THR A 74 17.62 2.21 3.56
CA THR A 74 16.89 1.03 4.08
C THR A 74 16.71 1.08 5.59
N GLU A 75 17.80 1.25 6.35
CA GLU A 75 17.74 1.25 7.81
C GLU A 75 17.02 2.48 8.39
N VAL A 76 17.11 3.63 7.72
CA VAL A 76 16.42 4.85 8.15
C VAL A 76 14.92 4.69 8.01
N VAL A 77 14.45 4.18 6.86
CA VAL A 77 13.02 3.90 6.63
C VAL A 77 12.52 2.84 7.61
N ARG A 78 13.27 1.74 7.80
CA ARG A 78 12.89 0.66 8.73
C ARG A 78 12.72 1.17 10.16
N LYS A 79 13.67 1.97 10.67
CA LYS A 79 13.62 2.52 12.03
C LYS A 79 12.55 3.60 12.21
N SER A 80 12.12 4.25 11.12
CA SER A 80 11.07 5.27 11.17
C SER A 80 9.67 4.70 11.39
N ALA A 81 9.46 3.39 11.18
CA ALA A 81 8.15 2.76 11.14
C ALA A 81 7.21 3.46 10.13
N SER A 82 7.75 3.75 8.94
CA SER A 82 6.98 4.32 7.84
C SER A 82 5.83 3.38 7.43
N THR A 83 4.70 3.98 7.08
CA THR A 83 3.56 3.27 6.48
C THR A 83 3.79 2.88 5.01
N VAL A 84 4.85 3.41 4.38
CA VAL A 84 5.25 3.08 3.01
C VAL A 84 6.50 2.21 3.05
N ALA A 85 6.39 0.99 2.53
CA ALA A 85 7.49 0.05 2.45
C ALA A 85 8.59 0.54 1.49
N TYR A 86 9.85 0.26 1.82
CA TYR A 86 10.98 0.53 0.95
C TYR A 86 11.63 -0.78 0.49
N LEU A 87 11.42 -1.12 -0.79
CA LEU A 87 11.99 -2.33 -1.40
C LEU A 87 13.43 -2.14 -1.86
N GLY A 88 13.87 -0.89 -2.11
CA GLY A 88 15.21 -0.60 -2.63
C GLY A 88 15.43 -1.07 -4.08
N ILE A 89 14.35 -1.31 -4.83
CA ILE A 89 14.37 -1.64 -6.25
C ILE A 89 13.42 -0.69 -7.01
N PRO A 90 13.62 -0.49 -8.33
CA PRO A 90 12.76 0.39 -9.11
C PRO A 90 11.34 -0.16 -9.23
N VAL A 91 10.35 0.65 -8.88
CA VAL A 91 8.91 0.37 -8.99
C VAL A 91 8.21 1.43 -9.84
N SER A 92 7.01 1.16 -10.33
CA SER A 92 6.25 2.18 -11.05
C SER A 92 5.81 3.31 -10.11
N LYS A 93 5.40 4.44 -10.70
CA LYS A 93 4.85 5.58 -9.95
C LYS A 93 3.59 5.20 -9.16
N ASP A 94 2.82 4.23 -9.65
CA ASP A 94 1.54 3.78 -9.07
C ASP A 94 1.71 2.91 -7.82
N ALA A 95 2.95 2.49 -7.52
CA ALA A 95 3.27 1.80 -6.27
C ALA A 95 3.30 2.74 -5.05
N PHE A 96 3.39 4.06 -5.27
CA PHE A 96 3.44 5.06 -4.22
C PHE A 96 2.06 5.67 -3.93
N PRO A 97 1.79 6.10 -2.68
CA PRO A 97 0.61 6.90 -2.37
C PRO A 97 0.53 8.16 -3.26
N ARG A 98 -0.69 8.58 -3.61
CA ARG A 98 -0.94 9.64 -4.61
C ARG A 98 -0.21 10.94 -4.34
N ASP A 99 -0.12 11.35 -3.07
CA ASP A 99 0.59 12.54 -2.61
C ASP A 99 2.10 12.46 -2.83
N ILE A 100 2.68 11.27 -2.63
CA ILE A 100 4.10 11.01 -2.87
C ILE A 100 4.36 10.92 -4.38
N ALA A 101 3.53 10.16 -5.11
CA ALA A 101 3.61 10.00 -6.55
C ALA A 101 3.61 11.36 -7.27
N ALA A 102 2.74 12.29 -6.87
CA ALA A 102 2.67 13.63 -7.46
C ALA A 102 3.98 14.42 -7.34
N GLN A 103 4.79 14.18 -6.30
CA GLN A 103 6.03 14.89 -6.05
C GLN A 103 7.21 14.31 -6.85
N LEU A 104 7.24 13.00 -7.07
CA LEU A 104 8.39 12.28 -7.63
C LEU A 104 8.88 12.81 -8.99
N ASP A 105 7.98 13.29 -9.84
CA ASP A 105 8.36 13.78 -11.18
C ASP A 105 9.19 15.05 -11.16
N SER A 106 8.97 15.89 -10.14
CA SER A 106 9.66 17.17 -9.96
C SER A 106 10.94 17.05 -9.13
N MET A 107 11.17 15.90 -8.50
CA MET A 107 12.33 15.68 -7.64
C MET A 107 13.58 15.39 -8.46
N ALA A 108 14.69 16.03 -8.08
CA ALA A 108 16.00 15.64 -8.58
C ALA A 108 16.46 14.33 -7.94
N VAL A 109 17.11 13.47 -8.71
CA VAL A 109 17.72 12.24 -8.19
C VAL A 109 18.77 12.61 -7.13
N GLY A 110 18.77 11.89 -6.01
CA GLY A 110 19.59 12.15 -4.83
C GLY A 110 19.00 13.17 -3.85
N SER A 111 17.99 13.95 -4.26
CA SER A 111 17.38 14.96 -3.39
C SER A 111 16.46 14.34 -2.33
N THR A 112 16.39 15.02 -1.18
CA THR A 112 15.42 14.75 -0.11
C THR A 112 14.47 15.93 -0.01
N SER A 113 13.17 15.67 0.04
CA SER A 113 12.16 16.71 0.14
C SER A 113 12.12 17.32 1.53
N ALA A 114 11.60 18.54 1.63
CA ALA A 114 11.18 19.08 2.92
C ALA A 114 10.17 18.15 3.61
N VAL A 115 10.08 18.29 4.93
CA VAL A 115 9.01 17.69 5.73
C VAL A 115 7.68 18.32 5.31
N LYS A 116 6.72 17.50 4.89
CA LYS A 116 5.42 17.98 4.43
C LYS A 116 4.29 17.29 5.18
N ALA A 117 3.39 18.09 5.75
CA ALA A 117 2.13 17.58 6.26
C ALA A 117 1.15 17.33 5.11
N ASN A 118 0.48 16.19 5.13
CA ASN A 118 -0.65 15.89 4.29
C ASN A 118 -1.93 15.95 5.13
N ALA A 119 -2.74 16.98 4.89
CA ALA A 119 -4.00 17.16 5.60
C ALA A 119 -5.08 16.15 5.17
N GLY A 120 -4.97 15.57 3.97
CA GLY A 120 -5.98 14.65 3.43
C GLY A 120 -6.03 13.29 4.13
N ASP A 121 -4.91 12.84 4.69
CA ASP A 121 -4.78 11.58 5.43
C ASP A 121 -4.09 11.74 6.79
N ASN A 122 -3.96 12.98 7.27
CA ASN A 122 -3.35 13.35 8.55
C ASN A 122 -1.95 12.73 8.76
N THR A 123 -1.07 12.81 7.76
CA THR A 123 0.30 12.30 7.86
C THR A 123 1.37 13.38 7.75
N LEU A 124 2.58 13.04 8.20
CA LEU A 124 3.81 13.80 7.97
C LEU A 124 4.75 12.96 7.10
N ASN A 125 5.29 13.57 6.04
CA ASN A 125 5.96 12.86 4.96
C ASN A 125 7.33 13.49 4.64
N ILE A 126 8.33 12.65 4.37
CA ILE A 126 9.58 13.01 3.70
C ILE A 126 9.85 11.97 2.61
N VAL A 127 10.32 12.43 1.45
CA VAL A 127 10.69 11.57 0.33
C VAL A 127 12.14 11.82 -0.04
N LYS A 128 12.92 10.76 -0.21
CA LYS A 128 14.22 10.79 -0.90
C LYS A 128 14.11 10.04 -2.22
N LEU A 129 14.38 10.72 -3.32
CA LEU A 129 14.47 10.07 -4.63
C LEU A 129 15.88 9.50 -4.79
N VAL A 130 16.03 8.19 -4.75
CA VAL A 130 17.33 7.50 -4.90
C VAL A 130 17.70 7.34 -6.36
N ALA A 131 16.74 6.95 -7.19
CA ALA A 131 16.96 6.78 -8.62
C ALA A 131 15.65 6.98 -9.42
N LYS A 132 15.79 7.46 -10.64
CA LYS A 132 14.73 7.53 -11.66
C LYS A 132 15.31 7.01 -12.98
N GLN A 133 14.69 6.01 -13.58
CA GLN A 133 15.20 5.33 -14.77
C GLN A 133 14.06 4.85 -15.67
N GLU A 134 14.27 4.85 -16.98
CA GLU A 134 13.38 4.17 -17.92
C GLU A 134 13.71 2.67 -17.92
N LEU A 135 12.76 1.85 -17.49
CA LEU A 135 12.91 0.40 -17.39
C LEU A 135 11.69 -0.31 -17.99
N PRO A 136 11.86 -1.54 -18.51
CA PRO A 136 10.74 -2.29 -19.07
C PRO A 136 9.71 -2.62 -17.99
N ASP A 137 8.43 -2.45 -18.30
CA ASP A 137 7.38 -2.95 -17.44
C ASP A 137 7.31 -4.49 -17.46
N SER A 138 7.54 -5.08 -18.63
CA SER A 138 7.48 -6.52 -18.86
C SER A 138 8.79 -7.07 -19.42
N VAL A 139 9.34 -8.10 -18.79
CA VAL A 139 10.58 -8.78 -19.20
C VAL A 139 10.31 -10.26 -19.41
N GLN A 140 10.59 -10.77 -20.61
CA GLN A 140 10.59 -12.20 -20.87
C GLN A 140 11.97 -12.77 -20.55
N TYR A 141 11.99 -13.85 -19.80
CA TYR A 141 13.23 -14.49 -19.39
C TYR A 141 13.07 -16.00 -19.30
N ARG A 142 14.20 -16.71 -19.19
CA ARG A 142 14.27 -18.12 -18.85
C ARG A 142 15.44 -18.36 -17.91
N VAL A 143 15.35 -19.42 -17.11
CA VAL A 143 16.34 -19.73 -16.07
C VAL A 143 16.71 -21.20 -16.06
N ILE A 144 17.91 -21.50 -15.58
CA ILE A 144 18.33 -22.82 -15.11
C ILE A 144 18.82 -22.65 -13.68
N GLN A 145 18.13 -23.28 -12.73
CA GLN A 145 18.57 -23.37 -11.35
C GLN A 145 19.67 -24.42 -11.23
N VAL A 146 20.72 -24.09 -10.49
CA VAL A 146 21.91 -24.90 -10.34
C VAL A 146 22.14 -25.13 -8.85
N ALA A 147 21.82 -26.35 -8.41
CA ALA A 147 22.07 -26.82 -7.06
C ALA A 147 23.20 -27.87 -7.06
N ALA A 148 23.97 -27.89 -5.98
CA ALA A 148 25.02 -28.87 -5.74
C ALA A 148 25.24 -29.04 -4.22
N ASN A 149 26.15 -29.94 -3.84
CA ASN A 149 26.45 -30.20 -2.43
C ASN A 149 27.23 -29.07 -1.77
N SER A 150 27.85 -28.19 -2.58
CA SER A 150 28.54 -26.99 -2.11
C SER A 150 28.34 -25.83 -3.08
N VAL A 151 28.51 -24.60 -2.57
CA VAL A 151 28.46 -23.37 -3.38
C VAL A 151 29.53 -23.38 -4.48
N ALA A 152 30.72 -23.92 -4.20
CA ALA A 152 31.81 -24.03 -5.16
C ALA A 152 31.45 -24.99 -6.31
N GLU A 153 30.86 -26.15 -6.00
CA GLU A 153 30.38 -27.08 -7.03
C GLU A 153 29.24 -26.49 -7.84
N ALA A 154 28.30 -25.78 -7.20
CA ALA A 154 27.20 -25.12 -7.88
C ALA A 154 27.72 -24.04 -8.84
N LYS A 155 28.76 -23.30 -8.43
CA LYS A 155 29.45 -22.34 -9.30
C LYS A 155 30.09 -23.01 -10.51
N THR A 156 30.88 -24.07 -10.33
CA THR A 156 31.52 -24.78 -11.46
C THR A 156 30.49 -25.31 -12.46
N LYS A 157 29.36 -25.84 -11.96
CA LYS A 157 28.25 -26.27 -12.81
C LYS A 157 27.61 -25.10 -13.55
N ALA A 158 27.36 -23.97 -12.86
CA ALA A 158 26.79 -22.78 -13.47
C ALA A 158 27.71 -22.18 -14.54
N ASP A 159 29.01 -22.09 -14.27
CA ASP A 159 30.01 -21.62 -15.23
C ASP A 159 30.04 -22.52 -16.49
N SER A 160 29.90 -23.84 -16.30
CA SER A 160 29.84 -24.81 -17.41
C SER A 160 28.56 -24.65 -18.25
N ILE A 161 27.40 -24.47 -17.60
CA ILE A 161 26.12 -24.19 -18.27
C ILE A 161 26.22 -22.89 -19.06
N GLN A 162 26.75 -21.83 -18.43
CA GLN A 162 26.89 -20.53 -19.04
C GLN A 162 27.81 -20.59 -20.27
N GLY A 163 28.95 -21.27 -20.17
CA GLY A 163 29.88 -21.48 -21.28
C GLY A 163 29.27 -22.30 -22.42
N ALA A 164 28.51 -23.35 -22.12
CA ALA A 164 27.84 -24.16 -23.14
C ALA A 164 26.80 -23.34 -23.93
N ILE A 165 25.95 -22.58 -23.23
CA ILE A 165 24.94 -21.73 -23.88
C ILE A 165 25.59 -20.59 -24.67
N ALA A 166 26.64 -19.95 -24.11
CA ALA A 166 27.40 -18.93 -24.83
C ALA A 166 28.09 -19.48 -26.08
N GLY A 167 28.49 -20.76 -26.05
CA GLY A 167 29.04 -21.50 -27.20
C GLY A 167 27.99 -21.99 -28.21
N GLY A 168 26.70 -21.65 -28.03
CA GLY A 168 25.63 -21.97 -28.96
C GLY A 168 24.83 -23.23 -28.63
N ALA A 169 25.03 -23.86 -27.46
CA ALA A 169 24.18 -24.95 -27.03
C ALA A 169 22.74 -24.48 -26.79
N ASP A 170 21.76 -25.32 -27.15
CA ASP A 170 20.35 -25.03 -26.92
C ASP A 170 20.02 -25.00 -25.41
N PHE A 171 19.40 -23.91 -24.97
CA PHE A 171 19.13 -23.69 -23.55
C PHE A 171 18.17 -24.72 -22.96
N GLU A 172 17.13 -25.12 -23.71
CA GLU A 172 16.12 -26.09 -23.24
C GLU A 172 16.74 -27.49 -23.16
N ALA A 173 17.60 -27.84 -24.12
CA ALA A 173 18.39 -29.07 -24.09
C ALA A 173 19.34 -29.11 -22.88
N ILE A 174 19.99 -27.99 -22.54
CA ILE A 174 20.80 -27.90 -21.31
C ILE A 174 19.91 -28.01 -20.07
N ALA A 175 18.80 -27.27 -19.99
CA ALA A 175 17.87 -27.31 -18.87
C ALA A 175 17.37 -28.74 -18.56
N LYS A 176 17.04 -29.52 -19.60
CA LYS A 176 16.60 -30.92 -19.47
C LYS A 176 17.64 -31.82 -18.81
N LYS A 177 18.94 -31.57 -19.04
CA LYS A 177 20.03 -32.31 -18.36
C LYS A 177 20.05 -32.06 -16.84
N TYR A 178 19.45 -30.96 -16.38
CA TYR A 178 19.30 -30.60 -14.97
C TYR A 178 17.88 -30.82 -14.45
N GLY A 179 17.06 -31.61 -15.15
CA GLY A 179 15.68 -31.93 -14.75
C GLY A 179 14.71 -30.76 -14.83
N GLN A 180 15.03 -29.73 -15.62
CA GLN A 180 14.22 -28.51 -15.79
C GLN A 180 13.77 -28.39 -17.25
N THR A 181 12.68 -27.67 -17.49
CA THR A 181 12.18 -27.41 -18.85
C THR A 181 12.93 -26.27 -19.53
N GLY A 182 13.35 -25.25 -18.76
CA GLY A 182 13.95 -24.03 -19.30
C GLY A 182 12.92 -23.11 -19.97
N ASP A 183 11.66 -23.21 -19.55
CA ASP A 183 10.54 -22.47 -20.14
C ASP A 183 10.71 -20.95 -20.02
N LYS A 184 10.09 -20.26 -20.97
CA LYS A 184 10.05 -18.79 -21.02
C LYS A 184 8.94 -18.29 -20.11
N ALA A 185 9.24 -17.34 -19.26
CA ALA A 185 8.29 -16.66 -18.38
C ALA A 185 8.32 -15.15 -18.62
N TRP A 186 7.20 -14.49 -18.33
CA TRP A 186 7.12 -13.03 -18.28
C TRP A 186 7.05 -12.57 -16.83
N MET A 187 7.94 -11.63 -16.47
CA MET A 187 7.83 -10.87 -15.24
C MET A 187 7.32 -9.47 -15.55
N THR A 188 6.34 -8.99 -14.77
CA THR A 188 5.80 -7.63 -14.89
C THR A 188 6.07 -6.82 -13.62
N THR A 189 6.21 -5.50 -13.70
CA THR A 189 6.43 -4.63 -12.51
C THR A 189 5.40 -4.87 -11.40
N LYS A 190 4.12 -5.03 -11.79
CA LYS A 190 2.99 -5.27 -10.88
C LYS A 190 3.13 -6.52 -10.01
N GLN A 191 3.92 -7.51 -10.43
CA GLN A 191 4.12 -8.75 -9.67
C GLN A 191 4.95 -8.53 -8.39
N TYR A 192 5.74 -7.45 -8.31
CA TYR A 192 6.64 -7.23 -7.18
C TYR A 192 6.48 -5.86 -6.50
N GLU A 193 5.93 -4.85 -7.18
CA GLU A 193 6.00 -3.47 -6.71
C GLU A 193 5.16 -3.14 -5.46
N TYR A 194 4.18 -3.98 -5.13
CA TYR A 194 3.34 -3.84 -3.93
C TYR A 194 3.80 -4.72 -2.74
N ALA A 195 4.93 -5.41 -2.88
CA ALA A 195 5.49 -6.20 -1.79
C ALA A 195 5.82 -5.32 -0.57
N GLN A 196 5.59 -5.84 0.63
CA GLN A 196 5.91 -5.13 1.88
C GLN A 196 7.38 -5.28 2.30
N SER A 197 8.02 -6.35 1.83
CA SER A 197 9.44 -6.62 2.05
C SER A 197 9.97 -7.49 0.92
N MET A 198 11.29 -7.54 0.81
CA MET A 198 11.98 -8.40 -0.15
C MET A 198 13.38 -8.72 0.35
N ASP A 199 13.76 -9.99 0.26
CA ASP A 199 15.11 -10.43 0.59
C ASP A 199 16.12 -10.04 -0.49
N LYS A 200 17.40 -10.20 -0.17
CA LYS A 200 18.52 -9.82 -1.05
C LYS A 200 18.51 -10.59 -2.38
N ASP A 201 18.13 -11.86 -2.37
CA ASP A 201 18.21 -12.73 -3.54
C ASP A 201 17.13 -12.35 -4.56
N ASN A 202 15.90 -12.13 -4.08
CA ASN A 202 14.80 -11.63 -4.89
C ASN A 202 15.08 -10.23 -5.46
N LYS A 203 15.66 -9.32 -4.67
CA LYS A 203 16.09 -8.00 -5.17
C LYS A 203 17.13 -8.13 -6.27
N THR A 204 18.11 -9.01 -6.08
CA THR A 204 19.17 -9.26 -7.06
C THR A 204 18.57 -9.79 -8.36
N PHE A 205 17.70 -10.79 -8.26
CA PHE A 205 17.01 -11.39 -9.40
C PHE A 205 16.18 -10.36 -10.20
N ILE A 206 15.33 -9.59 -9.52
CA ILE A 206 14.46 -8.59 -10.16
C ILE A 206 15.28 -7.44 -10.77
N ASN A 207 16.32 -6.96 -10.07
CA ASN A 207 17.21 -5.91 -10.61
C ASN A 207 17.96 -6.39 -11.85
N THR A 208 18.44 -7.65 -11.87
CA THR A 208 19.05 -8.23 -13.06
C THR A 208 18.06 -8.28 -14.21
N LEU A 209 16.83 -8.75 -13.99
CA LEU A 209 15.81 -8.79 -15.04
C LEU A 209 15.47 -7.40 -15.60
N ASN A 210 15.34 -6.39 -14.73
CA ASN A 210 15.04 -5.02 -15.16
C ASN A 210 16.18 -4.41 -15.99
N THR A 211 17.44 -4.70 -15.68
CA THR A 211 18.61 -3.97 -16.22
C THR A 211 19.41 -4.73 -17.28
N ALA A 212 19.53 -6.05 -17.21
CA ALA A 212 20.41 -6.84 -18.07
C ALA A 212 20.01 -6.79 -19.55
N ALA A 213 20.99 -6.78 -20.48
CA ALA A 213 20.79 -6.66 -21.93
C ALA A 213 19.88 -7.77 -22.53
N VAL A 214 19.15 -7.51 -23.62
CA VAL A 214 18.37 -8.56 -24.29
C VAL A 214 19.35 -9.58 -24.86
N ASN A 215 19.02 -10.87 -24.75
CA ASN A 215 19.87 -12.03 -25.02
C ASN A 215 21.08 -12.19 -24.10
N SER A 216 21.29 -11.32 -23.10
CA SER A 216 22.38 -11.49 -22.14
C SER A 216 22.16 -12.70 -21.24
N LEU A 217 23.26 -13.40 -20.96
CA LEU A 217 23.30 -14.54 -20.07
C LEU A 217 23.99 -14.13 -18.76
N ASN A 218 23.23 -14.14 -17.68
CA ASN A 218 23.65 -13.67 -16.36
C ASN A 218 23.71 -14.87 -15.42
N GLN A 219 24.69 -14.87 -14.52
CA GLN A 219 24.82 -15.86 -13.47
C GLN A 219 24.63 -15.17 -12.12
N LEU A 220 23.65 -15.63 -11.34
CA LEU A 220 23.30 -15.06 -10.05
C LEU A 220 23.50 -16.12 -8.97
N GLN A 221 24.24 -15.79 -7.91
CA GLN A 221 24.27 -16.63 -6.72
C GLN A 221 23.04 -16.29 -5.86
N LEU A 222 22.15 -17.26 -5.68
CA LEU A 222 20.96 -17.13 -4.83
C LEU A 222 21.01 -18.22 -3.74
N GLY A 223 21.10 -17.82 -2.48
CA GLY A 223 21.33 -18.71 -1.35
C GLY A 223 22.60 -19.56 -1.53
N GLN A 224 22.43 -20.88 -1.46
CA GLN A 224 23.51 -21.86 -1.65
C GLN A 224 23.66 -22.33 -3.10
N GLY A 225 22.80 -21.87 -4.01
CA GLY A 225 22.79 -22.25 -5.41
C GLY A 225 23.13 -21.11 -6.35
N TYR A 226 23.07 -21.42 -7.64
CA TYR A 226 23.20 -20.43 -8.71
C TYR A 226 22.00 -20.49 -9.64
N VAL A 227 21.71 -19.38 -10.31
CA VAL A 227 20.75 -19.30 -11.39
C VAL A 227 21.46 -18.76 -12.61
N VAL A 228 21.41 -19.52 -13.71
CA VAL A 228 21.78 -19.03 -15.04
C VAL A 228 20.52 -18.47 -15.68
N LEU A 229 20.50 -17.16 -15.91
CA LEU A 229 19.36 -16.38 -16.34
C LEU A 229 19.62 -15.78 -17.72
N GLN A 230 18.68 -15.95 -18.65
CA GLN A 230 18.71 -15.26 -19.93
C GLN A 230 17.50 -14.35 -20.10
N VAL A 231 17.75 -13.08 -20.39
CA VAL A 231 16.70 -12.13 -20.81
C VAL A 231 16.46 -12.34 -22.29
N LEU A 232 15.20 -12.55 -22.70
CA LEU A 232 14.83 -12.87 -24.08
C LEU A 232 14.15 -11.70 -24.79
N ASP A 233 13.31 -10.96 -24.08
CA ASP A 233 12.55 -9.85 -24.64
C ASP A 233 12.17 -8.84 -23.54
N ARG A 234 11.88 -7.61 -23.93
CA ARG A 234 11.50 -6.51 -23.05
C ARG A 234 10.47 -5.62 -23.72
N LYS A 235 9.44 -5.23 -22.97
CA LYS A 235 8.31 -4.45 -23.49
C LYS A 235 7.90 -3.35 -22.53
N ALA A 236 7.23 -2.34 -23.10
CA ALA A 236 6.63 -1.21 -22.39
C ALA A 236 7.64 -0.51 -21.47
N MET A 237 8.60 0.22 -22.06
CA MET A 237 9.49 1.08 -21.29
C MET A 237 8.69 2.14 -20.56
N VAL A 238 8.89 2.24 -19.25
CA VAL A 238 8.21 3.19 -18.36
C VAL A 238 9.20 3.78 -17.36
N SER A 239 8.92 4.99 -16.90
CA SER A 239 9.64 5.57 -15.77
C SER A 239 9.40 4.75 -14.50
N LYS A 240 10.48 4.19 -13.94
CA LYS A 240 10.49 3.56 -12.62
C LYS A 240 11.32 4.40 -11.65
N TYR A 241 10.93 4.31 -10.38
CA TYR A 241 11.47 5.12 -9.30
C TYR A 241 11.94 4.21 -8.17
N THR A 242 13.13 4.49 -7.65
CA THR A 242 13.57 4.00 -6.35
C THR A 242 13.50 5.18 -5.41
N ALA A 243 12.48 5.22 -4.53
CA ALA A 243 12.28 6.31 -3.60
C ALA A 243 12.08 5.78 -2.18
N ALA A 244 12.78 6.37 -1.22
CA ALA A 244 12.59 6.11 0.19
C ALA A 244 11.58 7.11 0.76
N VAL A 245 10.52 6.59 1.37
CA VAL A 245 9.43 7.40 1.91
C VAL A 245 9.31 7.13 3.40
N ILE A 246 9.33 8.20 4.19
CA ILE A 246 8.96 8.16 5.60
C ILE A 246 7.62 8.88 5.71
N LYS A 247 6.56 8.12 5.91
CA LYS A 247 5.17 8.60 6.04
C LYS A 247 4.59 8.06 7.34
N LYS A 248 4.32 8.94 8.30
CA LYS A 248 3.76 8.58 9.62
C LYS A 248 2.47 9.37 9.88
N PRO A 249 1.46 8.76 10.49
CA PRO A 249 0.28 9.50 10.95
C PRO A 249 0.66 10.51 12.04
N ILE A 250 -0.06 11.62 12.07
CA ILE A 250 0.03 12.64 13.12
C ILE A 250 -0.93 12.22 14.24
N ASP A 251 -0.51 11.19 14.99
CA ASP A 251 -1.30 10.59 16.07
C ASP A 251 -1.13 11.32 17.41
N PHE A 252 -2.14 11.20 18.26
CA PHE A 252 -2.09 11.67 19.63
C PHE A 252 -1.26 10.74 20.51
N SER A 253 -0.57 11.30 21.50
CA SER A 253 0.10 10.48 22.51
C SER A 253 -0.88 9.92 23.53
N GLN A 254 -0.44 8.90 24.28
CA GLN A 254 -1.16 8.38 25.45
C GLN A 254 -1.46 9.48 26.49
N GLY A 255 -0.61 10.49 26.62
CA GLY A 255 -0.84 11.63 27.50
C GLY A 255 -2.01 12.51 27.04
N THR A 256 -2.06 12.79 25.74
CA THR A 256 -3.17 13.53 25.10
C THR A 256 -4.48 12.75 25.22
N TYR A 257 -4.45 11.45 24.91
CA TYR A 257 -5.62 10.58 25.06
C TYR A 257 -6.13 10.55 26.50
N ARG A 258 -5.25 10.32 27.48
CA ARG A 258 -5.62 10.31 28.90
C ARG A 258 -6.24 11.63 29.34
N THR A 259 -5.75 12.75 28.83
CA THR A 259 -6.30 14.08 29.13
C THR A 259 -7.71 14.24 28.57
N ALA A 260 -7.93 13.83 27.31
CA ALA A 260 -9.25 13.87 26.69
C ALA A 260 -10.24 12.91 27.38
N TYR A 261 -9.80 11.69 27.69
CA TYR A 261 -10.57 10.69 28.41
C TYR A 261 -10.99 11.17 29.80
N ASN A 262 -10.07 11.79 30.56
CA ASN A 262 -10.40 12.33 31.88
C ASN A 262 -11.46 13.43 31.79
N LYS A 263 -11.37 14.32 30.79
CA LYS A 263 -12.39 15.35 30.54
C LYS A 263 -13.75 14.73 30.19
N PHE A 264 -13.76 13.71 29.33
CA PHE A 264 -14.97 12.97 28.99
C PHE A 264 -15.60 12.32 30.21
N SER A 265 -14.80 11.61 31.00
CA SER A 265 -15.26 10.96 32.22
C SER A 265 -15.83 11.95 33.24
N SER A 266 -15.21 13.13 33.39
CA SER A 266 -15.78 14.22 34.19
C SER A 266 -17.09 14.75 33.62
N PHE A 267 -17.20 14.92 32.30
CA PHE A 267 -18.44 15.36 31.65
C PHE A 267 -19.59 14.36 31.87
N VAL A 268 -19.34 13.06 31.67
CA VAL A 268 -20.35 12.00 31.91
C VAL A 268 -20.74 11.94 33.39
N SER A 269 -19.76 12.07 34.30
CA SER A 269 -20.03 12.06 35.74
C SER A 269 -20.86 13.27 36.18
N ALA A 270 -20.72 14.42 35.51
CA ALA A 270 -21.50 15.62 35.76
C ALA A 270 -22.90 15.58 35.14
N ASN A 271 -23.14 14.71 34.15
CA ASN A 271 -24.39 14.59 33.41
C ASN A 271 -24.89 13.12 33.46
N PRO A 272 -25.36 12.66 34.64
CA PRO A 272 -25.70 11.26 34.87
C PRO A 272 -26.98 10.80 34.18
N LYS A 273 -27.85 11.72 33.73
CA LYS A 273 -29.09 11.39 33.02
C LYS A 273 -28.97 11.71 31.54
N SER A 274 -29.72 10.96 30.72
CA SER A 274 -29.79 11.23 29.29
C SER A 274 -30.39 12.61 28.97
N GLU A 275 -31.21 13.19 29.85
CA GLU A 275 -31.73 14.55 29.70
C GLU A 275 -30.66 15.64 29.85
N ASP A 276 -29.56 15.34 30.55
CA ASP A 276 -28.46 16.27 30.84
C ASP A 276 -27.41 16.30 29.70
N LEU A 277 -27.56 15.43 28.69
CA LEU A 277 -26.74 15.32 27.48
C LEU A 277 -27.41 16.02 26.28
#